data_AF-A0A1U9KG29-F1
#
_entry.id   AF-A0A1U9KG29-F1
#
_cell.length_a   1.000
_cell.length_b   1.000
_cell.length_c   1.000
_cell.angle_alpha   90.00
_cell.angle_beta   90.00
_cell.angle_gamma   90.00
#
_symmetry.space_group_name_H-M   'P 1'
#
loop_
_entity.id
_entity.type
_entity.pdbx_description
1 polymer ?
#
loop_
_entity_poly.entity_id
_entity_poly.type
_entity_poly.pdbx_seq_one_letter_code
_entity_poly.pdbx_strand_id
1 'polypeptide(L)'
;MSSEYFNKPGVPSLDPEAIAAMKEVSNRRRLAFEDDIARSYGYKDMDQAGRRCDLVFSSWHYLVDDFVILRASKRLTGTHRAWPEDRKYADKHMHVPLSVPDEELGYAIRVALSRCEAPGRQKINTPPESLPLPWGEEKA
;
A
#
# COMPACT_ATOMS: atom_id res chain seq x y z
N MET A 1 -1.43 12.52 -19.43
CA MET A 1 0.02 12.37 -19.74
C MET A 1 0.23 10.91 -20.15
N SER A 2 0.90 10.67 -21.29
CA SER A 2 0.75 9.49 -22.15
C SER A 2 1.59 8.27 -21.74
N SER A 3 1.10 7.07 -22.07
CA SER A 3 1.67 5.75 -21.75
C SER A 3 3.01 5.42 -22.43
N GLU A 4 3.74 6.42 -22.91
CA GLU A 4 4.90 6.26 -23.81
C GLU A 4 6.10 5.59 -23.14
N TYR A 5 6.19 5.65 -21.81
CA TYR A 5 7.23 4.95 -21.05
C TYR A 5 6.99 3.45 -20.90
N PHE A 6 5.73 3.00 -20.88
CA PHE A 6 5.38 1.60 -20.61
C PHE A 6 4.96 0.84 -21.86
N ASN A 7 4.37 1.52 -22.83
CA ASN A 7 3.98 0.95 -24.12
C ASN A 7 4.78 1.63 -25.22
N LYS A 8 6.00 1.14 -25.46
CA LYS A 8 6.77 1.51 -26.66
C LYS A 8 6.21 0.72 -27.85
N PRO A 9 5.52 1.37 -28.81
CA PRO A 9 4.98 0.67 -29.97
C PRO A 9 6.12 -0.02 -30.73
N GLY A 10 5.96 -1.32 -31.05
CA GLY A 10 6.97 -2.10 -31.76
C GLY A 10 7.97 -2.86 -30.89
N VAL A 11 7.92 -2.72 -29.56
CA VAL A 11 8.63 -3.65 -28.66
C VAL A 11 7.83 -4.95 -28.56
N PRO A 12 8.43 -6.13 -28.80
CA PRO A 12 7.75 -7.40 -28.63
C PRO A 12 7.18 -7.52 -27.22
N SER A 13 5.94 -8.01 -27.11
CA SER A 13 5.41 -8.42 -25.82
C SER A 13 6.37 -9.40 -25.13
N LEU A 14 6.44 -9.35 -23.81
CA LEU A 14 7.19 -10.33 -23.04
C LEU A 14 6.75 -11.75 -23.45
N ASP A 15 7.73 -12.63 -23.66
CA ASP A 15 7.49 -14.04 -24.01
C ASP A 15 6.63 -14.72 -22.92
N PRO A 16 5.47 -15.31 -23.27
CA PRO A 16 4.60 -15.98 -22.31
C PRO A 16 5.29 -17.07 -21.50
N GLU A 17 6.23 -17.82 -22.10
CA GLU A 17 6.97 -18.88 -21.40
C GLU A 17 7.92 -18.30 -20.36
N ALA A 18 8.65 -17.24 -20.70
CA ALA A 18 9.45 -16.48 -19.75
C ALA A 18 8.60 -15.90 -18.60
N ILE A 19 7.42 -15.35 -18.89
CA ILE A 19 6.50 -14.85 -17.86
C ILE A 19 6.07 -15.99 -16.91
N ALA A 20 5.72 -17.15 -17.46
CA ALA A 20 5.31 -18.31 -16.67
C ALA A 20 6.45 -18.79 -15.74
N ALA A 21 7.67 -18.91 -16.27
CA ALA A 21 8.84 -19.29 -15.50
C ALA A 21 9.15 -18.28 -14.37
N MET A 22 9.08 -16.98 -14.66
CA MET A 22 9.25 -15.94 -13.64
C MET A 22 8.16 -16.00 -12.57
N LYS A 23 6.91 -16.25 -12.96
CA LYS A 23 5.78 -16.35 -12.03
C LYS A 23 5.98 -17.50 -11.05
N GLU A 24 6.45 -18.65 -11.52
CA GLU A 24 6.71 -19.80 -10.67
C GLU A 24 7.81 -19.51 -9.64
N VAL A 25 8.95 -18.98 -10.10
CA VAL A 25 10.07 -18.62 -9.21
C VAL A 25 9.66 -17.55 -8.20
N SER A 26 8.92 -16.53 -8.65
CA SER A 26 8.38 -15.48 -7.79
C SER A 26 7.43 -16.05 -6.74
N ASN A 27 6.54 -16.97 -7.13
CA ASN A 27 5.61 -17.60 -6.19
C ASN A 27 6.33 -18.43 -5.13
N ARG A 28 7.36 -19.19 -5.50
CA ARG A 28 8.18 -19.95 -4.52
C ARG A 28 8.85 -19.01 -3.51
N ARG A 29 9.40 -17.88 -3.97
CA ARG A 29 10.03 -16.86 -3.09
C ARG A 29 9.01 -16.21 -2.15
N ARG A 30 7.84 -15.84 -2.68
CA ARG A 30 6.73 -15.28 -1.89
C ARG A 30 6.31 -16.24 -0.77
N LEU A 31 6.10 -17.52 -1.10
CA LEU A 31 5.72 -18.54 -0.11
C LEU A 31 6.82 -18.76 0.95
N ALA A 32 8.09 -18.80 0.56
CA ALA A 32 9.19 -18.94 1.51
C ALA A 32 9.30 -17.74 2.47
N PHE A 33 9.07 -16.52 1.96
CA PHE A 33 9.02 -15.30 2.79
C PHE A 33 7.82 -15.33 3.76
N GLU A 34 6.65 -15.73 3.26
CA GLU A 34 5.42 -15.90 4.04
C GLU A 34 5.59 -16.91 5.19
N ASP A 35 6.20 -18.07 4.91
CA ASP A 35 6.51 -19.08 5.92
C ASP A 35 7.49 -18.56 6.98
N ASP A 36 8.48 -17.76 6.56
CA ASP A 36 9.45 -17.17 7.48
C ASP A 36 8.81 -16.15 8.42
N ILE A 37 7.90 -15.32 7.91
CA ILE A 37 7.10 -14.39 8.73
C ILE A 37 6.22 -15.17 9.72
N ALA A 38 5.51 -16.21 9.25
CA ALA A 38 4.65 -16.99 10.11
C ALA A 38 5.43 -17.62 11.27
N ARG A 39 6.57 -18.24 10.98
CA ARG A 39 7.47 -18.83 11.99
C ARG A 39 8.05 -17.78 12.93
N SER A 40 8.57 -16.68 12.41
CA SER A 40 9.26 -15.65 13.19
C SER A 40 8.35 -14.99 14.22
N TYR A 41 7.07 -14.81 13.87
CA TYR A 41 6.08 -14.13 14.73
C TYR A 41 5.06 -15.09 15.37
N GLY A 42 5.26 -16.40 15.24
CA GLY A 42 4.43 -17.42 15.90
C GLY A 42 3.00 -17.52 15.36
N TYR A 43 2.77 -17.19 14.09
CA TYR A 43 1.51 -17.42 13.41
C TYR A 43 1.42 -18.87 12.94
N LYS A 44 0.22 -19.45 12.99
CA LYS A 44 -0.08 -20.78 12.45
C LYS A 44 0.13 -20.83 10.94
N ASP A 45 -0.33 -19.80 10.26
CA ASP A 45 -0.30 -19.62 8.81
C ASP A 45 -0.42 -18.13 8.47
N MET A 46 -0.18 -17.78 7.21
CA MET A 46 -0.32 -16.39 6.75
C MET A 46 -1.76 -15.88 6.74
N ASP A 47 -2.75 -16.77 6.70
CA ASP A 47 -4.15 -16.38 6.87
C ASP A 47 -4.39 -15.77 8.26
N GLN A 48 -3.79 -16.35 9.31
CA GLN A 48 -3.86 -15.80 10.65
C GLN A 48 -3.12 -14.45 10.75
N ALA A 49 -1.95 -14.33 10.12
CA ALA A 49 -1.20 -13.08 10.07
C ALA A 49 -1.98 -11.98 9.35
N GLY A 50 -2.55 -12.30 8.17
CA GLY A 50 -3.34 -11.39 7.35
C GLY A 50 -4.60 -10.87 8.04
N ARG A 51 -5.26 -11.70 8.88
CA ARG A 51 -6.41 -11.25 9.69
C ARG A 51 -6.06 -10.22 10.75
N ARG A 52 -4.79 -10.04 11.08
CA ARG A 52 -4.31 -9.16 12.14
C ARG A 52 -3.48 -7.98 11.62
N CYS A 53 -3.13 -7.95 10.34
CA CYS A 53 -2.39 -6.84 9.77
C CYS A 53 -3.30 -5.73 9.25
N ASP A 54 -2.75 -4.52 9.22
CA ASP A 54 -3.21 -3.43 8.38
C ASP A 54 -2.26 -3.31 7.20
N LEU A 55 -2.76 -2.81 6.07
CA LEU A 55 -1.98 -2.62 4.86
C LEU A 55 -2.20 -1.21 4.33
N VAL A 56 -1.12 -0.52 3.97
CA VAL A 56 -1.16 0.72 3.20
C VAL A 56 -0.55 0.43 1.84
N PHE A 57 -1.27 0.78 0.77
CA PHE A 57 -0.72 0.72 -0.57
C PHE A 57 0.03 2.02 -0.86
N SER A 58 1.23 1.93 -1.40
CA SER A 58 1.97 3.09 -1.93
C SER A 58 2.04 3.03 -3.44
N SER A 59 1.93 4.17 -4.10
CA SER A 59 2.20 4.29 -5.53
C SER A 59 2.79 5.65 -5.85
N TRP A 60 3.73 5.67 -6.80
CA TRP A 60 4.24 6.88 -7.44
C TRP A 60 4.77 6.47 -8.82
N HIS A 61 4.81 7.42 -9.75
CA HIS A 61 5.48 7.25 -11.03
C HIS A 61 6.94 7.65 -10.88
N TYR A 62 7.83 6.66 -11.01
CA TYR A 62 9.27 6.87 -10.95
C TYR A 62 9.74 7.95 -11.93
N LEU A 63 10.48 8.95 -11.43
CA LEU A 63 11.00 10.11 -12.17
C LEU A 63 9.94 11.10 -12.70
N VAL A 64 8.67 10.94 -12.33
CA VAL A 64 7.58 11.81 -12.78
C VAL A 64 6.93 12.52 -11.59
N ASP A 65 6.55 11.76 -10.57
CA ASP A 65 5.87 12.31 -9.41
C ASP A 65 6.89 12.80 -8.37
N ASP A 66 6.64 13.98 -7.80
CA ASP A 66 7.36 14.54 -6.65
C ASP A 66 6.67 14.20 -5.32
N PHE A 67 5.68 13.29 -5.34
CA PHE A 67 4.98 12.77 -4.18
C PHE A 67 4.74 11.26 -4.29
N VAL A 68 4.54 10.62 -3.14
CA VAL A 68 3.99 9.27 -3.02
C VAL A 68 2.54 9.34 -2.56
N ILE A 69 1.68 8.54 -3.20
CA ILE A 69 0.30 8.36 -2.78
C ILE A 69 0.25 7.17 -1.82
N LEU A 70 -0.15 7.41 -0.58
CA LEU A 70 -0.46 6.39 0.40
C LEU A 70 -1.97 6.16 0.44
N ARG A 71 -2.41 4.92 0.28
CA ARG A 71 -3.83 4.52 0.34
C ARG A 71 -4.03 3.57 1.50
N ALA A 72 -4.82 3.99 2.49
CA ALA A 72 -5.29 3.11 3.54
C ALA A 72 -6.11 1.97 2.91
N SER A 73 -6.07 0.78 3.52
CA SER A 73 -6.86 -0.36 3.03
C SER A 73 -8.05 -0.64 3.93
N LYS A 74 -9.03 -1.31 3.32
CA LYS A 74 -10.06 -2.06 4.01
C LYS A 74 -9.66 -3.54 4.03
N ARG A 75 -9.52 -4.11 5.22
CA ARG A 75 -9.33 -5.54 5.40
C ARG A 75 -10.63 -6.28 5.08
N LEU A 76 -10.50 -7.37 4.33
CA LEU A 76 -11.55 -8.31 4.00
C LEU A 76 -11.14 -9.70 4.53
N THR A 77 -12.04 -10.67 4.46
CA THR A 77 -11.72 -12.06 4.83
C THR A 77 -10.61 -12.59 3.91
N GLY A 78 -9.39 -12.68 4.42
CA GLY A 78 -8.22 -13.22 3.71
C GLY A 78 -7.55 -12.26 2.71
N THR A 79 -7.91 -10.98 2.66
CA THR A 79 -7.28 -10.02 1.74
C THR A 79 -7.45 -8.55 2.19
N HIS A 80 -6.84 -7.63 1.45
CA HIS A 80 -6.95 -6.17 1.63
C HIS A 80 -7.38 -5.52 0.32
N ARG A 81 -8.17 -4.46 0.41
CA ARG A 81 -8.59 -3.65 -0.74
C ARG A 81 -8.30 -2.18 -0.48
N ALA A 82 -7.69 -1.48 -1.42
CA ALA A 82 -7.61 -0.02 -1.39
C ALA A 82 -9.02 0.59 -1.50
N TRP A 83 -9.22 1.78 -0.93
CA TRP A 83 -10.46 2.52 -1.15
C TRP A 83 -10.53 3.05 -2.59
N PRO A 84 -11.74 3.15 -3.18
CA PRO A 84 -11.90 3.82 -4.47
C PRO A 84 -11.43 5.28 -4.41
N GLU A 85 -10.93 5.80 -5.54
CA GLU A 85 -10.56 7.20 -5.73
C GLU A 85 -11.81 8.09 -5.91
N ASP A 86 -12.70 8.05 -4.92
CA ASP A 86 -13.91 8.86 -4.83
C ASP A 86 -13.71 9.92 -3.74
N ARG A 87 -14.23 11.13 -3.96
CA ARG A 87 -14.17 12.26 -3.00
C ARG A 87 -14.68 11.86 -1.61
N LYS A 88 -15.65 10.94 -1.52
CA LYS A 88 -16.15 10.44 -0.21
C LYS A 88 -15.11 9.66 0.61
N TYR A 89 -14.03 9.21 -0.03
CA TYR A 89 -12.92 8.49 0.60
C TYR A 89 -11.60 9.26 0.48
N ALA A 90 -11.67 10.58 0.30
CA ALA A 90 -10.49 11.43 0.25
C ALA A 90 -9.64 11.31 1.52
N ASP A 91 -10.27 11.11 2.69
CA ASP A 91 -9.58 10.84 3.95
C ASP A 91 -8.73 9.55 3.90
N LYS A 92 -9.05 8.59 3.03
CA LYS A 92 -8.31 7.32 2.91
C LYS A 92 -7.05 7.42 2.05
N HIS A 93 -6.81 8.57 1.45
CA HIS A 93 -5.69 8.84 0.57
C HIS A 93 -4.83 9.95 1.17
N MET A 94 -3.51 9.84 1.04
CA MET A 94 -2.56 10.86 1.46
C MET A 94 -1.53 11.05 0.36
N HIS A 95 -1.27 12.30 -0.01
CA HIS A 95 -0.19 12.67 -0.91
C HIS A 95 0.93 13.21 -0.04
N VAL A 96 2.10 12.57 -0.12
CA VAL A 96 3.27 12.93 0.69
C VAL A 96 4.39 13.29 -0.26
N PRO A 97 4.91 14.53 -0.25
CA PRO A 97 6.03 14.88 -1.13
C PRO A 97 7.24 14.00 -0.87
N LEU A 98 7.99 13.66 -1.91
CA LEU A 98 9.23 12.88 -1.81
C LEU A 98 10.40 13.72 -1.25
N SER A 99 10.23 15.03 -1.16
CA SER A 99 11.20 15.96 -0.58
C SER A 99 11.17 16.02 0.95
N VAL A 100 10.16 15.42 1.59
CA VAL A 100 10.04 15.38 3.05
C VAL A 100 11.12 14.49 3.66
N PRO A 101 11.57 14.77 4.89
CA PRO A 101 12.50 13.89 5.59
C PRO A 101 11.84 12.54 5.93
N ASP A 102 12.68 11.51 6.13
CA ASP A 102 12.23 10.14 6.42
C ASP A 102 11.32 10.05 7.66
N GLU A 103 11.53 10.91 8.66
CA GLU A 103 10.70 11.00 9.85
C GLU A 103 9.27 11.44 9.53
N GLU A 104 9.11 12.40 8.63
CA GLU A 104 7.80 12.89 8.18
C GLU A 104 7.09 11.85 7.30
N LEU A 105 7.83 11.17 6.43
CA LEU A 105 7.30 10.05 5.65
C LEU A 105 6.83 8.92 6.58
N GLY A 106 7.64 8.57 7.59
CA GLY A 106 7.30 7.59 8.61
C GLY A 106 6.05 7.97 9.41
N TYR A 107 5.90 9.25 9.75
CA TYR A 107 4.70 9.78 10.38
C TYR A 107 3.48 9.65 9.46
N ALA A 108 3.59 10.04 8.19
CA ALA A 108 2.51 9.93 7.22
C ALA A 108 2.06 8.47 7.02
N ILE A 109 2.99 7.50 7.00
CA ILE A 109 2.67 6.07 6.96
C ILE A 109 1.87 5.65 8.19
N ARG A 110 2.24 6.11 9.40
CA ARG A 110 1.47 5.81 10.63
C ARG A 110 0.06 6.39 10.59
N VAL A 111 -0.08 7.62 10.06
CA VAL A 111 -1.39 8.24 9.87
C VAL A 111 -2.20 7.45 8.84
N ALA A 112 -1.62 7.04 7.71
CA ALA A 112 -2.33 6.21 6.73
C ALA A 112 -2.78 4.86 7.32
N LEU A 113 -1.93 4.22 8.15
CA LEU A 113 -2.27 2.98 8.86
C LEU A 113 -3.44 3.17 9.84
N SER A 114 -3.52 4.30 10.54
CA SER A 114 -4.62 4.57 11.48
C SER A 114 -5.97 4.72 10.77
N ARG A 115 -5.96 5.04 9.47
CA ARG A 115 -7.15 5.16 8.63
C ARG A 115 -7.60 3.83 8.01
N CYS A 116 -6.84 2.75 8.20
CA CYS A 116 -7.21 1.40 7.76
C CYS A 116 -8.41 0.87 8.53
N GLU A 117 -9.32 0.22 7.80
CA GLU A 117 -10.55 -0.32 8.38
C GLU A 117 -10.53 -1.84 8.35
N ALA A 118 -11.09 -2.46 9.39
CA ALA A 118 -11.32 -3.89 9.41
C ALA A 118 -12.69 -4.21 10.03
N PRO A 119 -13.45 -5.18 9.47
CA PRO A 119 -14.67 -5.67 10.07
C PRO A 119 -14.42 -6.14 11.51
N GLY A 120 -15.22 -5.65 12.46
CA GLY A 120 -15.12 -6.04 13.87
C GLY A 120 -13.90 -5.49 14.61
N ARG A 121 -13.17 -4.53 14.06
CA ARG A 121 -12.09 -3.84 14.79
C ARG A 121 -12.68 -3.07 15.96
N GLN A 122 -12.32 -3.45 17.19
CA GLN A 122 -12.47 -2.55 18.33
C GLN A 122 -11.58 -1.33 18.06
N LYS A 123 -12.13 -0.12 18.16
CA LYS A 123 -11.37 1.13 18.06
C LYS A 123 -10.29 1.08 19.14
N ILE A 124 -9.06 0.73 18.76
CA ILE A 124 -7.90 0.93 19.61
C ILE A 124 -7.77 2.44 19.71
N ASN A 125 -7.76 2.98 20.93
CA ASN A 125 -7.68 4.41 21.19
C ASN A 125 -6.50 5.01 20.42
N THR A 126 -6.79 5.60 19.27
CA THR A 126 -5.86 6.46 18.55
C THR A 126 -5.56 7.64 19.50
N PRO A 127 -4.29 8.06 19.66
CA PRO A 127 -3.98 9.25 20.44
C PRO A 127 -4.78 10.44 19.89
N PRO A 128 -5.21 11.38 20.76
CA PRO A 128 -6.01 12.52 20.33
C PRO A 128 -5.28 13.31 19.24
N GLU A 129 -6.05 13.64 18.21
CA GLU A 129 -5.67 14.45 17.07
C GLU A 129 -5.17 15.81 17.56
N SER A 130 -3.85 16.02 17.50
CA SER A 130 -3.28 17.35 17.63
C SER A 130 -1.98 17.40 16.85
N LEU A 131 -2.11 17.75 15.57
CA LEU A 131 -1.36 18.80 14.89
C LEU A 131 -1.86 18.82 13.43
N PRO A 132 -2.15 20.00 12.85
CA PRO A 132 -2.52 20.10 11.45
C PRO A 132 -1.40 19.50 10.59
N LEU A 133 -1.75 18.59 9.69
CA LEU A 133 -0.82 18.08 8.69
C LEU A 133 -0.32 19.27 7.85
N PRO A 134 0.99 19.41 7.60
CA PRO A 134 1.55 20.55 6.86
C PRO A 134 1.22 20.54 5.35
N TRP A 135 0.53 19.51 4.86
CA TRP A 135 0.17 19.34 3.46
C TRP A 135 -1.30 19.76 3.28
N GLY A 136 -1.48 21.00 2.83
CA GLY A 136 -2.75 21.70 2.76
C GLY A 136 -3.84 20.96 2.00
N GLU A 137 -5.06 21.07 2.51
CA GLU A 137 -6.27 20.91 1.71
C GLU A 137 -6.28 22.04 0.67
N GLU A 138 -5.87 21.78 -0.57
CA GLU A 138 -6.27 22.63 -1.68
C GLU A 138 -7.79 22.50 -1.87
N LYS A 139 -8.50 23.51 -1.36
CA LYS A 139 -9.92 23.71 -1.65
C LYS A 139 -10.04 24.14 -3.12
N ALA A 140 -10.61 23.26 -3.94
CA ALA A 140 -11.31 23.64 -5.17
C ALA A 140 -12.73 24.11 -4.84
#